data_AF-A0A7S1YMD9-F1
#
_entry.id   AF-A0A7S1YMD9-F1
#
_cell.length_a   1.000
_cell.length_b   1.000
_cell.length_c   1.000
_cell.angle_alpha   90.00
_cell.angle_beta   90.00
_cell.angle_gamma   90.00
#
_symmetry.space_group_name_H-M   'P 1'
#
loop_
_entity.id
_entity.type
_entity.pdbx_description
1 polymer ?
#
loop_
_entity_poly.entity_id
_entity_poly.type
_entity_poly.pdbx_seq_one_letter_code
_entity_poly.pdbx_strand_id
1 'polypeptide(L)'
;IVPDNGFGRNDKPDHDVFSVLFHLCHASSFYNTPACLALARVRAGLDTTVSDLLKSIVPVDFDSSKDLLQRAMDPIRPPSDPKAAAGCLLVQILEDENTATDETMMNVLEETLDFMDMMDEEAAEVVAQRERNTKGKGFQPGDKVEANYALEGTYYSGVIVEVSDDGKSAVVKYDDDGSIESLTLDNIRSLEVATQTVTKDGPMSDSEALGFENMDEKCLFEAYQLKAKLAELKSKHGQEMEAARLFEEAADGAMNDGKMKSASQWSIRAAELQG
;
A
#
# COMPACT_ATOMS: atom_id res chain seq x y z
N ILE A 1 46.79 -1.49 -36.85
CA ILE A 1 45.77 -2.47 -36.43
C ILE A 1 45.87 -2.53 -34.92
N VAL A 2 45.02 -1.76 -34.23
CA VAL A 2 44.87 -1.80 -32.78
C VAL A 2 43.53 -2.49 -32.54
N PRO A 3 43.46 -3.54 -31.71
CA PRO A 3 42.23 -4.29 -31.54
C PRO A 3 41.21 -3.48 -30.75
N ASP A 4 39.98 -3.53 -31.27
CA ASP A 4 38.76 -2.97 -30.72
C ASP A 4 38.29 -3.86 -29.55
N ASN A 5 38.36 -3.34 -28.33
CA ASN A 5 37.75 -3.97 -27.16
C ASN A 5 36.41 -3.29 -26.90
N GLY A 6 35.39 -3.72 -27.63
CA GLY A 6 33.99 -3.37 -27.39
C GLY A 6 33.51 -3.94 -26.06
N PHE A 7 33.69 -3.20 -24.97
CA PHE A 7 32.92 -3.39 -23.74
C PHE A 7 31.59 -2.63 -23.88
N GLY A 8 30.59 -3.33 -24.39
CA GLY A 8 29.20 -3.01 -24.12
C GLY A 8 28.83 -3.55 -22.75
N ARG A 9 28.93 -2.73 -21.70
CA ARG A 9 28.15 -2.89 -20.47
C ARG A 9 27.72 -1.51 -20.02
N ASN A 10 26.42 -1.39 -19.78
CA ASN A 10 25.79 -0.21 -19.21
C ASN A 10 26.38 0.07 -17.83
N ASP A 11 27.38 0.94 -17.75
CA ASP A 11 27.82 1.56 -16.49
C ASP A 11 26.73 2.56 -16.05
N LYS A 12 25.63 2.02 -15.49
CA LYS A 12 24.89 2.80 -14.49
C LYS A 12 25.82 2.92 -13.28
N PRO A 13 25.90 4.07 -12.60
CA PRO A 13 26.66 4.14 -11.36
C PRO A 13 26.11 3.07 -10.42
N ASP A 14 26.95 2.12 -10.00
CA ASP A 14 26.62 1.21 -8.91
C ASP A 14 26.28 2.10 -7.70
N HIS A 15 25.00 2.23 -7.37
CA HIS A 15 24.61 2.90 -6.15
C HIS A 15 25.24 2.12 -5.00
N ASP A 16 26.20 2.75 -4.34
CA ASP A 16 26.89 2.17 -3.20
C ASP A 16 25.84 1.66 -2.19
N VAL A 17 25.88 0.36 -1.90
CA VAL A 17 24.88 -0.30 -1.05
C VAL A 17 24.80 0.34 0.34
N PHE A 18 25.92 0.91 0.83
CA PHE A 18 25.92 1.68 2.07
C PHE A 18 25.17 3.01 1.94
N SER A 19 25.26 3.66 0.79
CA SER A 19 24.47 4.84 0.47
C SER A 19 22.97 4.50 0.38
N VAL A 20 22.60 3.37 -0.24
CA VAL A 20 21.20 2.90 -0.27
C VAL A 20 20.69 2.65 1.16
N LEU A 21 21.46 1.91 1.96
CA LEU A 21 21.11 1.65 3.36
C LEU A 21 20.98 2.95 4.17
N PHE A 22 21.87 3.92 3.97
CA PHE A 22 21.81 5.22 4.64
C PHE A 22 20.50 5.95 4.36
N HIS A 23 20.11 6.06 3.08
CA HIS A 23 18.85 6.72 2.71
C HIS A 23 17.63 5.96 3.21
N LEU A 24 17.67 4.62 3.21
CA LEU A 24 16.60 3.79 3.74
C LEU A 24 16.43 3.98 5.26
N CYS A 25 17.53 4.00 6.01
CA CYS A 25 17.55 4.32 7.44
C CYS A 25 17.06 5.75 7.71
N HIS A 26 17.44 6.71 6.88
CA HIS A 26 17.01 8.10 7.00
C HIS A 26 15.50 8.23 6.75
N ALA A 27 14.98 7.65 5.67
CA ALA A 27 13.56 7.67 5.35
C ALA A 27 12.71 6.95 6.41
N SER A 28 13.15 5.79 6.89
CA SER A 28 12.48 5.07 7.98
C SER A 28 12.50 5.84 9.31
N SER A 29 13.52 6.68 9.57
CA SER A 29 13.52 7.58 10.74
C SER A 29 12.42 8.65 10.69
N PHE A 30 11.96 8.98 9.49
CA PHE A 30 10.79 9.84 9.27
C PHE A 30 9.51 9.04 9.10
N TYR A 31 9.47 7.75 9.45
CA TYR A 31 8.32 6.86 9.31
C TYR A 31 7.79 6.79 7.87
N ASN A 32 8.70 6.78 6.88
CA ASN A 32 8.31 6.47 5.51
C ASN A 32 7.95 4.98 5.42
N THR A 33 6.68 4.69 5.08
CA THR A 33 6.11 3.34 5.15
C THR A 33 6.84 2.32 4.26
N PRO A 34 7.08 2.57 2.96
CA PRO A 34 7.86 1.66 2.12
C PRO A 34 9.30 1.45 2.63
N ALA A 35 9.95 2.50 3.13
CA ALA A 35 11.31 2.38 3.67
C ALA A 35 11.36 1.52 4.94
N CYS A 36 10.37 1.67 5.84
CA CYS A 36 10.23 0.83 7.02
C CYS A 36 10.02 -0.64 6.63
N LEU A 37 9.13 -0.91 5.68
CA LEU A 37 8.86 -2.27 5.19
C LEU A 37 10.10 -2.90 4.55
N ALA A 38 10.78 -2.21 3.63
CA ALA A 38 11.97 -2.72 2.97
C ALA A 38 13.09 -3.03 3.97
N LEU A 39 13.33 -2.14 4.94
CA LEU A 39 14.35 -2.37 5.97
C LEU A 39 13.94 -3.52 6.91
N ALA A 40 12.65 -3.63 7.26
CA ALA A 40 12.14 -4.75 8.06
C ALA A 40 12.33 -6.09 7.36
N ARG A 41 11.97 -6.19 6.07
CA ARG A 41 12.18 -7.41 5.26
C ARG A 41 13.64 -7.86 5.31
N VAL A 42 14.57 -6.94 5.10
CA VAL A 42 16.01 -7.23 5.18
C VAL A 42 16.41 -7.71 6.57
N ARG A 43 15.91 -7.07 7.63
CA ARG A 43 16.15 -7.48 9.03
C ARG A 43 15.51 -8.81 9.39
N ALA A 44 14.46 -9.23 8.70
CA ALA A 44 13.87 -10.57 8.78
C ALA A 44 14.61 -11.62 7.92
N GLY A 45 15.69 -11.23 7.21
CA GLY A 45 16.44 -12.11 6.32
C GLY A 45 15.79 -12.35 4.95
N LEU A 46 14.82 -11.52 4.59
CA LEU A 46 14.15 -11.53 3.29
C LEU A 46 14.84 -10.56 2.31
N ASP A 47 14.60 -10.78 1.02
CA ASP A 47 15.08 -9.90 -0.04
C ASP A 47 14.17 -8.67 -0.19
N THR A 48 14.74 -7.57 -0.71
CA THR A 48 14.03 -6.31 -0.98
C THR A 48 14.26 -5.85 -2.40
N THR A 49 13.23 -5.32 -3.06
CA THR A 49 13.32 -4.70 -4.39
C THR A 49 14.21 -3.45 -4.41
N VAL A 50 14.46 -2.84 -3.25
CA VAL A 50 15.34 -1.65 -3.13
C VAL A 50 16.78 -1.99 -3.53
N SER A 51 17.29 -3.16 -3.11
CA SER A 51 18.59 -3.68 -3.52
C SER A 51 18.81 -5.11 -3.02
N ASP A 52 19.10 -6.03 -3.94
CA ASP A 52 19.45 -7.43 -3.63
C ASP A 52 20.71 -7.57 -2.76
N LEU A 53 21.54 -6.52 -2.66
CA LEU A 53 22.77 -6.55 -1.88
C LEU A 53 22.52 -6.31 -0.38
N LEU A 54 21.40 -5.70 0.01
CA LEU A 54 21.14 -5.29 1.39
C LEU A 54 21.10 -6.48 2.36
N LYS A 55 20.46 -7.58 1.96
CA LYS A 55 20.40 -8.83 2.76
C LYS A 55 21.78 -9.40 3.09
N SER A 56 22.78 -9.15 2.24
CA SER A 56 24.14 -9.65 2.47
C SER A 56 24.95 -8.83 3.49
N ILE A 57 24.57 -7.56 3.72
CA ILE A 57 25.32 -6.64 4.59
C ILE A 57 24.59 -6.28 5.88
N VAL A 58 23.26 -6.36 5.90
CA VAL A 58 22.44 -6.05 7.07
C VAL A 58 22.19 -7.34 7.83
N PRO A 59 22.58 -7.43 9.12
CA PRO A 59 22.35 -8.63 9.89
C PRO A 59 20.86 -8.80 10.24
N VAL A 60 20.43 -10.06 10.27
CA VAL A 60 19.11 -10.47 10.73
C VAL A 60 18.92 -10.05 12.19
N ASP A 61 17.80 -9.41 12.47
CA ASP A 61 17.40 -8.90 13.78
C ASP A 61 15.86 -8.80 13.81
N PHE A 62 15.21 -9.84 14.31
CA PHE A 62 13.75 -9.93 14.32
C PHE A 62 13.09 -8.89 15.24
N ASP A 63 13.75 -8.49 16.33
CA ASP A 63 13.24 -7.45 17.21
C ASP A 63 13.25 -6.09 16.51
N SER A 64 14.37 -5.73 15.87
CA SER A 64 14.42 -4.52 15.03
C SER A 64 13.46 -4.60 13.85
N SER A 65 13.21 -5.80 13.30
CA SER A 65 12.24 -5.99 12.23
C SER A 65 10.82 -5.70 12.72
N LYS A 66 10.40 -6.25 13.86
CA LYS A 66 9.07 -6.01 14.46
C LYS A 66 8.84 -4.52 14.71
N ASP A 67 9.82 -3.82 15.27
CA ASP A 67 9.75 -2.36 15.50
C ASP A 67 9.53 -1.57 14.20
N LEU A 68 10.21 -1.97 13.12
CA LEU A 68 10.06 -1.32 11.81
C LEU A 68 8.70 -1.62 11.17
N LEU A 69 8.18 -2.84 11.33
CA LEU A 69 6.86 -3.22 10.82
C LEU A 69 5.76 -2.43 11.55
N GLN A 70 5.85 -2.30 12.87
CA GLN A 70 4.92 -1.47 13.64
C GLN A 70 4.97 0.00 13.21
N ARG A 71 6.15 0.53 12.88
CA ARG A 71 6.26 1.90 12.32
C ARG A 71 5.66 2.02 10.92
N ALA A 72 5.77 0.96 10.10
CA ALA A 72 5.14 0.94 8.78
C ALA A 72 3.61 0.95 8.91
N MET A 73 3.07 0.21 9.89
CA MET A 73 1.64 0.13 10.18
C MET A 73 1.05 1.39 10.85
N ASP A 74 1.75 2.53 10.87
CA ASP A 74 1.18 3.78 11.40
C ASP A 74 -0.05 4.21 10.56
N PRO A 75 -1.24 4.40 11.17
CA PRO A 75 -2.48 4.66 10.44
C PRO A 75 -2.49 6.01 9.73
N ILE A 76 -1.67 6.98 10.15
CA ILE A 76 -1.74 8.37 9.66
C ILE A 76 -1.21 8.52 8.22
N ARG A 77 -0.40 7.57 7.73
CA ARG A 77 0.46 7.79 6.55
C ARG A 77 0.06 6.91 5.37
N PRO A 78 -0.30 7.43 4.19
CA PRO A 78 -0.43 6.60 2.99
C PRO A 78 0.95 6.09 2.49
N PRO A 79 1.01 5.08 1.60
CA PRO A 79 -0.09 4.27 1.05
C PRO A 79 -0.42 3.02 1.90
N SER A 80 -1.56 2.37 1.62
CA SER A 80 -2.05 1.21 2.41
C SER A 80 -1.37 -0.13 2.04
N ASP A 81 -0.93 -0.32 0.80
CA ASP A 81 -0.26 -1.54 0.32
C ASP A 81 0.95 -1.97 1.19
N PRO A 82 1.95 -1.11 1.45
CA PRO A 82 3.08 -1.49 2.30
C PRO A 82 2.68 -1.74 3.76
N LYS A 83 1.54 -1.22 4.23
CA LYS A 83 1.05 -1.50 5.59
C LYS A 83 0.45 -2.89 5.68
N ALA A 84 -0.38 -3.26 4.71
CA ALA A 84 -0.95 -4.60 4.64
C ALA A 84 0.16 -5.66 4.55
N ALA A 85 1.19 -5.41 3.72
CA ALA A 85 2.37 -6.26 3.63
C ALA A 85 3.17 -6.31 4.95
N ALA A 86 3.35 -5.16 5.62
CA ALA A 86 4.01 -5.11 6.92
C ALA A 86 3.25 -5.89 7.99
N GLY A 87 1.93 -5.75 8.04
CA GLY A 87 1.06 -6.50 8.94
C GLY A 87 1.15 -8.00 8.73
N CYS A 88 1.10 -8.45 7.48
CA CYS A 88 1.31 -9.85 7.12
C CYS A 88 2.67 -10.39 7.58
N LEU A 89 3.76 -9.65 7.34
CA LEU A 89 5.08 -10.07 7.78
C LEU A 89 5.19 -10.08 9.31
N LEU A 90 4.55 -9.14 10.00
CA LEU A 90 4.50 -9.11 11.45
C LEU A 90 3.76 -10.34 12.00
N VAL A 91 2.59 -10.67 11.46
CA VAL A 91 1.85 -11.89 11.82
C VAL A 91 2.73 -13.13 11.67
N GLN A 92 3.40 -13.29 10.52
CA GLN A 92 4.28 -14.44 10.29
C GLN A 92 5.40 -14.55 11.32
N ILE A 93 6.09 -13.44 11.63
CA ILE A 93 7.17 -13.42 12.63
C ILE A 93 6.64 -13.79 14.02
N LEU A 94 5.49 -13.23 14.42
CA LEU A 94 4.89 -13.50 15.73
C LEU A 94 4.44 -14.97 15.86
N GLU A 95 3.93 -15.57 14.77
CA GLU A 95 3.58 -16.99 14.72
C GLU A 95 4.82 -17.89 14.85
N ASP A 96 5.90 -17.56 14.14
CA ASP A 96 7.14 -18.34 14.15
C ASP A 96 7.87 -18.28 15.49
N GLU A 97 7.91 -17.11 16.14
CA GLU A 97 8.48 -16.98 17.49
C GLU A 97 7.60 -17.64 18.56
N ASN A 98 6.27 -17.65 18.34
CA ASN A 98 5.27 -18.15 19.29
C ASN A 98 5.43 -17.54 20.71
N THR A 99 5.87 -16.29 20.76
CA THR A 99 6.10 -15.51 22.00
C THR A 99 5.00 -14.48 22.26
N ALA A 100 4.23 -14.11 21.24
CA ALA A 100 3.17 -13.13 21.33
C ALA A 100 1.99 -13.65 22.15
N THR A 101 1.32 -12.75 22.88
CA THR A 101 0.04 -13.09 23.52
C THR A 101 -1.05 -13.19 22.46
N ASP A 102 -2.09 -13.98 22.71
CA ASP A 102 -3.26 -14.04 21.84
C ASP A 102 -3.87 -12.63 21.63
N GLU A 103 -3.87 -11.77 22.65
CA GLU A 103 -4.36 -10.39 22.57
C GLU A 103 -3.53 -9.54 21.61
N THR A 104 -2.19 -9.64 21.70
CA THR A 104 -1.30 -8.98 20.74
C THR A 104 -1.54 -9.47 19.32
N MET A 105 -1.70 -10.79 19.12
CA MET A 105 -1.94 -11.36 17.81
C MET A 105 -3.30 -10.93 17.24
N MET A 106 -4.36 -10.91 18.06
CA MET A 106 -5.68 -10.42 17.64
C MET A 106 -5.62 -8.97 17.17
N ASN A 107 -4.97 -8.08 17.92
CA ASN A 107 -4.85 -6.66 17.54
C ASN A 107 -4.09 -6.49 16.21
N VAL A 108 -2.96 -7.20 16.03
CA VAL A 108 -2.19 -7.13 14.78
C VAL A 108 -2.99 -7.67 13.60
N LEU A 109 -3.77 -8.75 13.79
CA LEU A 109 -4.64 -9.30 12.75
C LEU A 109 -5.75 -8.32 12.37
N GLU A 110 -6.39 -7.67 13.34
CA GLU A 110 -7.42 -6.64 13.11
C GLU A 110 -6.84 -5.46 12.32
N GLU A 111 -5.73 -4.88 12.77
CA GLU A 111 -5.07 -3.77 12.08
C GLU A 111 -4.63 -4.15 10.65
N THR A 112 -4.12 -5.37 10.47
CA THR A 112 -3.70 -5.84 9.14
C THR A 112 -4.88 -5.98 8.19
N LEU A 113 -6.02 -6.48 8.68
CA LEU A 113 -7.24 -6.60 7.89
C LEU A 113 -7.80 -5.23 7.51
N ASP A 114 -7.78 -4.26 8.43
CA ASP A 114 -8.19 -2.88 8.14
C ASP A 114 -7.33 -2.28 7.01
N PHE A 115 -6.01 -2.51 7.02
CA PHE A 115 -5.14 -2.05 5.94
C PHE A 115 -5.36 -2.78 4.61
N MET A 116 -5.73 -4.07 4.64
CA MET A 116 -6.10 -4.80 3.43
C MET A 116 -7.38 -4.25 2.80
N ASP A 117 -8.39 -3.95 3.62
CA ASP A 117 -9.64 -3.34 3.15
C ASP A 117 -9.38 -1.93 2.58
N MET A 118 -8.55 -1.10 3.24
CA MET A 118 -8.12 0.20 2.72
C MET A 118 -7.33 0.10 1.41
N MET A 119 -6.46 -0.91 1.28
CA MET A 119 -5.71 -1.18 0.05
C MET A 119 -6.66 -1.52 -1.11
N ASP A 120 -7.67 -2.36 -0.89
CA ASP A 120 -8.66 -2.69 -1.91
C ASP A 120 -9.50 -1.46 -2.32
N GLU A 121 -9.87 -0.60 -1.36
CA GLU A 121 -10.55 0.67 -1.63
C GLU A 121 -9.67 1.66 -2.43
N GLU A 122 -8.40 1.83 -2.03
CA GLU A 122 -7.42 2.67 -2.74
C GLU A 122 -7.21 2.17 -4.18
N ALA A 123 -7.06 0.85 -4.36
CA ALA A 123 -6.92 0.24 -5.69
C ALA A 123 -8.18 0.44 -6.56
N ALA A 124 -9.38 0.29 -5.97
CA ALA A 124 -10.63 0.52 -6.69
C ALA A 124 -10.77 1.98 -7.14
N GLU A 125 -10.37 2.94 -6.30
CA GLU A 125 -10.40 4.36 -6.62
C GLU A 125 -9.40 4.72 -7.73
N VAL A 126 -8.19 4.13 -7.71
CA VAL A 126 -7.20 4.30 -8.79
C VAL A 126 -7.74 3.77 -10.12
N VAL A 127 -8.39 2.60 -10.13
CA VAL A 127 -9.02 2.05 -11.34
C VAL A 127 -10.14 2.95 -11.83
N ALA A 128 -11.01 3.41 -10.93
CA ALA A 128 -12.10 4.33 -11.27
C ALA A 128 -11.57 5.65 -11.86
N GLN A 129 -10.51 6.23 -11.28
CA GLN A 129 -9.86 7.43 -11.80
C GLN A 129 -9.26 7.22 -13.19
N ARG A 130 -8.58 6.08 -13.43
CA ARG A 130 -8.05 5.72 -14.75
C ARG A 130 -9.15 5.57 -15.80
N GLU A 131 -10.29 4.98 -15.44
CA GLU A 131 -11.45 4.92 -16.33
C GLU A 131 -12.04 6.31 -16.63
N ARG A 132 -12.05 7.23 -15.65
CA ARG A 132 -12.48 8.62 -15.86
C ARG A 132 -11.55 9.34 -16.83
N ASN A 133 -10.24 9.24 -16.62
CA ASN A 133 -9.20 9.84 -17.46
C ASN A 133 -9.24 9.32 -18.91
N THR A 134 -9.40 8.00 -19.10
CA THR A 134 -9.46 7.38 -20.45
C THR A 134 -10.76 7.67 -21.20
N LYS A 135 -11.88 7.87 -20.48
CA LYS A 135 -13.19 8.20 -21.08
C LYS A 135 -13.35 9.70 -21.34
N GLY A 136 -12.37 10.55 -21.00
CA GLY A 136 -12.44 11.99 -21.18
C GLY A 136 -13.64 12.63 -20.45
N LYS A 137 -14.13 11.99 -19.39
CA LYS A 137 -15.18 12.57 -18.55
C LYS A 137 -14.51 13.69 -17.76
N GLY A 138 -15.01 14.92 -17.93
CA GLY A 138 -14.52 16.08 -17.18
C GLY A 138 -14.55 15.84 -15.67
N PHE A 139 -13.85 16.70 -14.95
CA PHE A 139 -13.75 16.65 -13.50
C PHE A 139 -15.11 16.60 -12.79
N GLN A 140 -15.14 16.08 -11.55
CA GLN A 140 -16.31 16.00 -10.69
C GLN A 140 -16.02 16.51 -9.27
N PRO A 141 -17.04 16.94 -8.52
CA PRO A 141 -16.90 17.25 -7.10
C PRO A 141 -16.32 16.06 -6.32
N GLY A 142 -15.25 16.29 -5.57
CA GLY A 142 -14.48 15.29 -4.84
C GLY A 142 -13.13 14.93 -5.46
N ASP A 143 -12.91 15.24 -6.74
CA ASP A 143 -11.64 14.94 -7.41
C ASP A 143 -10.49 15.75 -6.79
N LYS A 144 -9.39 15.06 -6.46
CA LYS A 144 -8.12 15.69 -6.06
C LYS A 144 -7.45 16.31 -7.30
N VAL A 145 -7.10 17.59 -7.21
CA VAL A 145 -6.54 18.37 -8.33
C VAL A 145 -5.39 19.27 -7.92
N GLU A 146 -4.53 19.61 -8.87
CA GLU A 146 -3.62 20.74 -8.79
C GLU A 146 -4.21 21.89 -9.58
N ALA A 147 -4.35 23.05 -8.94
CA ALA A 147 -4.99 24.22 -9.52
C ALA A 147 -4.06 25.43 -9.50
N ASN A 148 -4.09 26.21 -10.59
CA ASN A 148 -3.25 27.39 -10.76
C ASN A 148 -3.76 28.56 -9.89
N TYR A 149 -3.15 28.71 -8.71
CA TYR A 149 -3.56 29.71 -7.74
C TYR A 149 -3.39 31.12 -8.28
N ALA A 150 -4.49 31.89 -8.22
CA ALA A 150 -4.55 33.27 -8.71
C ALA A 150 -4.10 33.44 -10.18
N LEU A 151 -4.06 32.35 -10.96
CA LEU A 151 -3.54 32.30 -12.32
C LEU A 151 -2.08 32.77 -12.48
N GLU A 152 -1.28 32.75 -11.40
CA GLU A 152 0.10 33.23 -11.39
C GLU A 152 1.12 32.20 -11.91
N GLY A 153 0.65 31.02 -12.30
CA GLY A 153 1.45 29.93 -12.86
C GLY A 153 1.96 28.94 -11.82
N THR A 154 1.60 29.11 -10.55
CA THR A 154 1.94 28.18 -9.47
C THR A 154 0.74 27.31 -9.15
N TYR A 155 0.94 26.00 -9.19
CA TYR A 155 -0.11 25.03 -8.96
C TYR A 155 -0.03 24.49 -7.53
N TYR A 156 -1.17 24.45 -6.84
CA TYR A 156 -1.30 23.95 -5.48
C TYR A 156 -2.35 22.84 -5.42
N SER A 157 -2.15 21.88 -4.52
CA SER A 157 -3.08 20.78 -4.30
C SER A 157 -4.41 21.27 -3.72
N GLY A 158 -5.50 20.71 -4.20
CA GLY A 158 -6.84 20.99 -3.71
C GLY A 158 -7.84 19.90 -4.10
N VAL A 159 -9.10 20.16 -3.80
CA VAL A 159 -10.23 19.28 -4.12
C VAL A 159 -11.29 20.08 -4.89
N ILE A 160 -11.86 19.48 -5.92
CA ILE A 160 -12.98 20.09 -6.64
C ILE A 160 -14.22 20.04 -5.75
N VAL A 161 -14.82 21.21 -5.51
CA VAL A 161 -16.04 21.34 -4.71
C VAL A 161 -17.29 21.45 -5.58
N GLU A 162 -17.15 21.99 -6.79
CA GLU A 162 -18.26 22.19 -7.72
C GLU A 162 -17.74 22.21 -9.16
N VAL A 163 -18.55 21.74 -10.11
CA VAL A 163 -18.25 21.79 -11.54
C VAL A 163 -19.42 22.50 -12.22
N SER A 164 -19.11 23.43 -13.12
CA SER A 164 -20.16 24.18 -13.82
C SER A 164 -20.98 23.26 -14.74
N ASP A 165 -22.27 23.56 -14.90
CA ASP A 165 -23.19 22.79 -15.75
C ASP A 165 -22.72 22.66 -17.21
N ASP A 166 -21.92 23.62 -17.68
CA ASP A 166 -21.33 23.62 -19.02
C ASP A 166 -20.01 22.84 -19.13
N GLY A 167 -19.49 22.34 -18.01
CA GLY A 167 -18.28 21.54 -17.90
C GLY A 167 -16.99 22.29 -18.27
N LYS A 168 -16.98 23.62 -18.28
CA LYS A 168 -15.81 24.43 -18.69
C LYS A 168 -14.99 25.00 -17.54
N SER A 169 -15.57 25.05 -16.35
CA SER A 169 -14.94 25.56 -15.14
C SER A 169 -15.26 24.68 -13.95
N ALA A 170 -14.35 24.63 -12.99
CA ALA A 170 -14.59 23.98 -11.72
C ALA A 170 -14.14 24.90 -10.59
N VAL A 171 -14.77 24.73 -9.43
CA VAL A 171 -14.42 25.41 -8.20
C VAL A 171 -13.52 24.47 -7.41
N VAL A 172 -12.33 24.93 -7.05
CA VAL A 172 -11.32 24.18 -6.30
C VAL A 172 -11.16 24.78 -4.92
N LYS A 173 -11.12 23.93 -3.89
CA LYS A 173 -10.70 24.29 -2.54
C LYS A 173 -9.27 23.82 -2.32
N TYR A 174 -8.35 24.74 -2.01
CA TYR A 174 -6.95 24.42 -1.81
C TYR A 174 -6.69 23.77 -0.43
N ASP A 175 -5.76 22.82 -0.38
CA ASP A 175 -5.44 22.04 0.82
C ASP A 175 -4.52 22.81 1.80
N ASP A 176 -3.81 23.84 1.33
CA ASP A 176 -2.81 24.59 2.11
C ASP A 176 -3.42 25.72 2.98
N ASP A 177 -4.26 26.56 2.39
CA ASP A 177 -4.89 27.72 3.06
C ASP A 177 -6.42 27.61 3.16
N GLY A 178 -7.02 26.59 2.55
CA GLY A 178 -8.46 26.36 2.56
C GLY A 178 -9.27 27.33 1.69
N SER A 179 -8.60 28.18 0.91
CA SER A 179 -9.23 29.13 0.00
C SER A 179 -9.94 28.41 -1.14
N ILE A 180 -10.90 29.09 -1.77
CA ILE A 180 -11.75 28.53 -2.81
C ILE A 180 -11.69 29.44 -4.03
N GLU A 181 -11.42 28.87 -5.20
CA GLU A 181 -11.29 29.61 -6.45
C GLU A 181 -12.00 28.89 -7.60
N SER A 182 -12.63 29.66 -8.50
CA SER A 182 -13.23 29.13 -9.73
C SER A 182 -12.26 29.31 -10.89
N LEU A 183 -11.90 28.21 -11.53
CA LEU A 183 -10.90 28.16 -12.59
C LEU A 183 -11.43 27.45 -13.83
N THR A 184 -10.92 27.83 -14.99
CA THR A 184 -11.15 27.08 -16.23
C THR A 184 -10.39 25.77 -16.20
N LEU A 185 -10.88 24.74 -16.92
CA LEU A 185 -10.22 23.42 -16.92
C LEU A 185 -8.77 23.45 -17.38
N ASP A 186 -8.37 24.41 -18.22
CA ASP A 186 -6.95 24.58 -18.63
C ASP A 186 -6.00 24.92 -17.46
N ASN A 187 -6.57 25.44 -16.36
CA ASN A 187 -5.85 25.83 -15.14
C ASN A 187 -5.97 24.79 -14.02
N ILE A 188 -6.56 23.63 -14.32
CA ILE A 188 -6.77 22.54 -13.37
C ILE A 188 -6.16 21.27 -13.96
N ARG A 189 -5.38 20.57 -13.15
CA ARG A 189 -4.75 19.30 -13.51
C ARG A 189 -5.20 18.26 -12.49
N SER A 190 -5.41 17.02 -12.91
CA SER A 190 -5.66 15.94 -11.95
C SER A 190 -4.45 15.81 -11.01
N LEU A 191 -4.66 15.87 -9.70
CA LEU A 191 -3.63 15.55 -8.71
C LEU A 191 -3.74 14.05 -8.51
N GLU A 192 -2.82 13.34 -9.14
CA GLU A 192 -2.79 11.89 -9.01
C GLU A 192 -2.10 11.48 -7.72
N VAL A 193 -2.50 10.31 -7.21
CA VAL A 193 -1.89 9.67 -6.05
C VAL A 193 -0.37 9.58 -6.30
N ALA A 194 0.43 9.88 -5.27
CA ALA A 194 1.88 10.09 -5.35
C ALA A 194 2.72 8.92 -5.93
N THR A 195 2.09 7.80 -6.30
CA THR A 195 2.65 6.58 -6.90
C THR A 195 2.64 6.57 -8.45
N GLN A 196 2.40 7.73 -9.10
CA GLN A 196 2.47 7.85 -10.56
C GLN A 196 3.48 8.93 -10.99
N THR A 197 4.37 8.57 -11.93
CA THR A 197 5.32 9.52 -12.54
C THR A 197 4.77 10.05 -13.86
N VAL A 198 4.84 11.37 -14.05
CA VAL A 198 4.30 12.03 -15.26
C VAL A 198 5.31 11.94 -16.40
N THR A 199 4.93 11.25 -17.49
CA THR A 199 5.66 11.29 -18.76
C THR A 199 4.89 12.10 -19.80
N LYS A 200 5.54 12.44 -20.93
CA LYS A 200 4.88 13.16 -22.04
C LYS A 200 3.67 12.42 -22.62
N ASP A 201 3.58 11.11 -22.39
CA ASP A 201 2.54 10.23 -22.91
C ASP A 201 1.45 9.91 -21.88
N GLY A 202 1.50 10.55 -20.70
CA GLY A 202 0.55 10.36 -19.61
C GLY A 202 1.21 9.86 -18.32
N PRO A 203 0.40 9.64 -17.28
CA PRO A 203 0.89 9.08 -16.03
C PRO A 203 1.30 7.62 -16.21
N MET A 204 2.46 7.27 -15.67
CA MET A 204 2.96 5.90 -15.57
C MET A 204 2.92 5.47 -14.12
N SER A 205 2.47 4.25 -13.84
CA SER A 205 2.68 3.64 -12.53
C SER A 205 4.17 3.54 -12.21
N ASP A 206 4.53 3.43 -10.92
CA ASP A 206 5.90 3.15 -10.51
C ASP A 206 6.49 1.93 -11.25
N SER A 207 5.69 0.89 -11.49
CA SER A 207 6.13 -0.28 -12.26
C SER A 207 6.39 0.00 -13.74
N GLU A 208 5.56 0.84 -14.37
CA GLU A 208 5.76 1.29 -15.76
C GLU A 208 6.97 2.21 -15.88
N ALA A 209 7.19 3.05 -14.87
CA ALA A 209 8.28 4.00 -14.79
C ALA A 209 9.64 3.35 -14.53
N LEU A 210 9.67 2.40 -13.59
CA LEU A 210 10.89 1.71 -13.14
C LEU A 210 11.19 0.45 -13.97
N GLY A 211 10.20 -0.06 -14.70
CA GLY A 211 10.33 -1.26 -15.53
C GLY A 211 10.43 -2.55 -14.72
N PHE A 212 10.09 -2.50 -13.43
CA PHE A 212 10.00 -3.67 -12.55
C PHE A 212 8.87 -3.46 -11.54
N GLU A 213 8.28 -4.57 -11.09
CA GLU A 213 7.18 -4.56 -10.13
C GLU A 213 7.72 -4.61 -8.70
N ASN A 214 7.14 -3.82 -7.79
CA ASN A 214 7.53 -3.82 -6.39
C ASN A 214 6.99 -5.05 -5.66
N MET A 215 7.85 -6.05 -5.45
CA MET A 215 7.51 -7.28 -4.73
C MET A 215 7.50 -7.12 -3.21
N ASP A 216 7.98 -5.99 -2.68
CA ASP A 216 8.09 -5.82 -1.22
C ASP A 216 6.71 -5.67 -0.57
N GLU A 217 5.78 -5.05 -1.30
CA GLU A 217 4.41 -4.71 -0.89
C GLU A 217 3.41 -5.85 -1.12
N LYS A 218 3.89 -7.01 -1.60
CA LYS A 218 3.03 -8.18 -1.75
C LYS A 218 2.73 -8.80 -0.38
N CYS A 219 1.44 -8.87 -0.04
CA CYS A 219 0.98 -9.53 1.18
C CYS A 219 1.36 -11.02 1.21
N LEU A 220 1.79 -11.52 2.38
CA LEU A 220 2.13 -12.93 2.59
C LEU A 220 0.90 -13.81 2.79
N PHE A 221 -0.20 -13.21 3.23
CA PHE A 221 -1.47 -13.88 3.49
C PHE A 221 -2.57 -13.25 2.65
N GLU A 222 -3.53 -14.07 2.26
CA GLU A 222 -4.79 -13.59 1.72
C GLU A 222 -5.71 -13.17 2.87
N ALA A 223 -6.58 -12.16 2.65
CA ALA A 223 -7.46 -11.63 3.70
C ALA A 223 -8.31 -12.71 4.39
N TYR A 224 -8.83 -13.69 3.64
CA TYR A 224 -9.61 -14.79 4.20
C TYR A 224 -8.81 -15.68 5.17
N GLN A 225 -7.49 -15.78 4.99
CA GLN A 225 -6.61 -16.56 5.87
C GLN A 225 -6.44 -15.85 7.21
N LEU A 226 -6.26 -14.53 7.19
CA LEU A 226 -6.16 -13.71 8.39
C LEU A 226 -7.48 -13.68 9.15
N LYS A 227 -8.62 -13.57 8.45
CA LYS A 227 -9.97 -13.66 9.05
C LYS A 227 -10.18 -14.98 9.78
N ALA A 228 -9.79 -16.10 9.18
CA ALA A 228 -9.87 -17.42 9.83
C ALA A 228 -8.97 -17.52 11.07
N LYS A 229 -7.73 -17.02 11.02
CA LYS A 229 -6.82 -16.96 12.18
C LYS A 229 -7.40 -16.12 13.32
N LEU A 230 -7.95 -14.95 12.99
CA LEU A 230 -8.60 -14.07 13.96
C LEU A 230 -9.83 -14.74 14.59
N ALA A 231 -10.64 -15.42 13.78
CA ALA A 231 -11.81 -16.16 14.26
C ALA A 231 -11.42 -17.28 15.26
N GLU A 232 -10.35 -18.02 14.99
CA GLU A 232 -9.84 -19.05 15.92
C GLU A 232 -9.43 -18.46 17.27
N LEU A 233 -8.73 -17.32 17.27
CA LEU A 233 -8.36 -16.61 18.50
C LEU A 233 -9.60 -16.08 19.23
N LYS A 234 -10.52 -15.42 18.53
CA LYS A 234 -11.74 -14.89 19.14
C LYS A 234 -12.61 -16.00 19.75
N SER A 235 -12.72 -17.14 19.09
CA SER A 235 -13.40 -18.33 19.62
C SER A 235 -12.74 -18.83 20.92
N LYS A 236 -11.41 -18.91 20.94
CA LYS A 236 -10.63 -19.29 22.15
C LYS A 236 -10.87 -18.33 23.33
N HIS A 237 -11.17 -17.06 23.05
CA HIS A 237 -11.48 -16.03 24.05
C HIS A 237 -12.99 -15.87 24.34
N GLY A 238 -13.82 -16.82 23.90
CA GLY A 238 -15.25 -16.84 24.19
C GLY A 238 -16.08 -15.82 23.40
N GLN A 239 -15.51 -15.21 22.37
CA GLN A 239 -16.19 -14.29 21.46
C GLN A 239 -16.82 -15.05 20.28
N GLU A 240 -17.66 -16.04 20.60
CA GLU A 240 -18.18 -17.02 19.63
C GLU A 240 -18.99 -16.39 18.49
N MET A 241 -19.80 -15.37 18.78
CA MET A 241 -20.59 -14.66 17.78
C MET A 241 -19.70 -13.98 16.73
N GLU A 242 -18.64 -13.31 17.19
CA GLU A 242 -17.72 -12.59 16.32
C GLU A 242 -16.82 -13.56 15.54
N ALA A 243 -16.38 -14.65 16.19
CA ALA A 243 -15.66 -15.71 15.53
C ALA A 243 -16.49 -16.38 14.43
N ALA A 244 -17.78 -16.64 14.67
CA ALA A 244 -18.68 -17.19 13.65
C ALA A 244 -18.80 -16.27 12.43
N ARG A 245 -18.97 -14.96 12.66
CA ARG A 245 -19.01 -13.95 11.60
C ARG A 245 -17.73 -13.95 10.76
N LEU A 246 -16.57 -13.93 11.42
CA LEU A 246 -15.27 -13.95 10.74
C LEU A 246 -15.03 -15.24 9.95
N PHE A 247 -15.49 -16.39 10.44
CA PHE A 247 -15.42 -17.64 9.67
C PHE A 247 -16.33 -17.63 8.44
N GLU A 248 -17.51 -17.00 8.52
CA GLU A 248 -18.40 -16.82 7.36
C GLU A 248 -17.74 -15.92 6.31
N GLU A 249 -17.19 -14.77 6.72
CA GLU A 249 -16.46 -13.87 5.82
C GLU A 249 -15.21 -14.53 5.22
N ALA A 250 -14.49 -15.34 6.01
CA ALA A 250 -13.38 -16.13 5.50
C ALA A 250 -13.84 -17.20 4.49
N ALA A 251 -15.02 -17.78 4.67
CA ALA A 251 -15.58 -18.74 3.73
C ALA A 251 -15.93 -18.07 2.39
N ASP A 252 -16.58 -16.90 2.45
CA ASP A 252 -16.94 -16.10 1.27
C ASP A 252 -15.70 -15.61 0.52
N GLY A 253 -14.72 -15.06 1.23
CA GLY A 253 -13.45 -14.64 0.63
C GLY A 253 -12.71 -15.80 -0.03
N ALA A 254 -12.63 -16.95 0.65
CA ALA A 254 -12.03 -18.16 0.06
C ALA A 254 -12.81 -18.65 -1.18
N MET A 255 -14.13 -18.48 -1.22
CA MET A 255 -14.95 -18.85 -2.38
C MET A 255 -14.67 -17.93 -3.58
N ASN A 256 -14.58 -16.62 -3.34
CA ASN A 256 -14.22 -15.61 -4.36
C ASN A 256 -12.84 -15.88 -4.97
N ASP A 257 -11.88 -16.35 -4.15
CA ASP A 257 -10.53 -16.71 -4.58
C ASP A 257 -10.42 -18.13 -5.19
N GLY A 258 -11.55 -18.82 -5.36
CA GLY A 258 -11.60 -20.18 -5.91
C GLY A 258 -11.04 -21.27 -4.98
N LYS A 259 -10.86 -20.99 -3.69
CA LYS A 259 -10.35 -21.91 -2.66
C LYS A 259 -11.48 -22.71 -1.99
N MET A 260 -12.23 -23.47 -2.80
CA MET A 260 -13.45 -24.20 -2.38
C MET A 260 -13.28 -25.10 -1.14
N LYS A 261 -12.10 -25.71 -0.95
CA LYS A 261 -11.83 -26.54 0.24
C LYS A 261 -11.78 -25.71 1.51
N SER A 262 -11.08 -24.58 1.48
CA SER A 262 -11.00 -23.64 2.59
C SER A 262 -12.36 -23.02 2.87
N ALA A 263 -13.09 -22.62 1.81
CA ALA A 263 -14.46 -22.10 1.95
C ALA A 263 -15.39 -23.08 2.66
N SER A 264 -15.39 -24.35 2.25
CA SER A 264 -16.19 -25.41 2.88
C SER A 264 -15.80 -25.63 4.34
N GLN A 265 -14.50 -25.61 4.65
CA GLN A 265 -13.98 -25.78 6.01
C GLN A 265 -14.43 -24.64 6.93
N TRP A 266 -14.32 -23.38 6.50
CA TRP A 266 -14.68 -22.23 7.31
C TRP A 266 -16.19 -22.08 7.47
N SER A 267 -16.99 -22.42 6.45
CA SER A 267 -18.45 -22.48 6.57
C SER A 267 -18.92 -23.49 7.62
N ILE A 268 -18.27 -24.66 7.71
CA ILE A 268 -18.55 -25.64 8.77
C ILE A 268 -18.20 -25.07 10.15
N ARG A 269 -17.03 -24.44 10.30
CA ARG A 269 -16.61 -23.82 11.57
C ARG A 269 -17.57 -22.72 12.04
N ALA A 270 -18.05 -21.88 11.11
CA ALA A 270 -19.04 -20.85 11.43
C ALA A 270 -20.34 -21.49 11.97
N ALA A 271 -20.84 -22.54 11.33
CA ALA A 271 -22.05 -23.25 11.76
C ALA A 271 -21.89 -23.94 13.13
N GLU A 272 -20.70 -24.48 13.43
CA GLU A 272 -20.40 -25.08 14.74
C GLU A 272 -20.50 -24.08 15.90
N LEU A 273 -20.16 -22.81 15.68
CA LEU A 273 -20.20 -21.76 16.70
C LEU A 273 -21.57 -21.09 16.86
N GLN A 274 -22.48 -21.29 15.90
CA GLN A 274 -23.84 -20.73 15.92
C GLN A 274 -24.88 -21.70 16.54
N GLY A 275 -24.53 -22.97 16.71
CA GLY A 275 -25.42 -24.03 17.22
C GLY A 275 -25.26 -24.30 18.72
#